data_AF-A8GC00-F1
#
_entry.id   AF-A8GC00-F1
#
_cell.length_a   1.000
_cell.length_b   1.000
_cell.length_c   1.000
_cell.angle_alpha   90.00
_cell.angle_beta   90.00
_cell.angle_gamma   90.00
#
_symmetry.space_group_name_H-M   'P 1'
#
loop_
_entity.id
_entity.type
_entity.pdbx_description
1 polymer ?
#
loop_
_entity_poly.entity_id
_entity_poly.type
_entity_poly.pdbx_seq_one_letter_code
_entity_poly.pdbx_strand_id
1 'polypeptide(L)'
;MNGFVGIGSVGETELIRILTYQDAGDIFLRIAKNPQATPEAKLYAACGLKKLNNNNGEADFAQEWDKPVSVLKGDILRTEKFKEVYFNILKHGCW
;
A
#
# COMPACT_ATOMS: atom_id res chain seq x y z
N MET A 1 -8.76 -30.35 -7.80
CA MET A 1 -8.67 -29.03 -7.14
C MET A 1 -8.51 -27.99 -8.23
N ASN A 2 -9.55 -27.20 -8.49
CA ASN A 2 -9.50 -26.12 -9.47
C ASN A 2 -9.11 -24.84 -8.73
N GLY A 3 -7.81 -24.64 -8.52
CA GLY A 3 -7.26 -23.42 -7.94
C GLY A 3 -6.57 -22.61 -9.03
N PHE A 4 -7.11 -21.45 -9.38
CA PHE A 4 -6.36 -20.48 -10.16
C PHE A 4 -5.20 -19.98 -9.28
N VAL A 5 -3.96 -20.24 -9.71
CA VAL A 5 -2.77 -19.61 -9.13
C VAL A 5 -2.56 -18.31 -9.89
N GLY A 6 -3.08 -17.21 -9.34
CA GLY A 6 -2.63 -15.89 -9.73
C GLY A 6 -1.21 -15.72 -9.20
N ILE A 7 -0.23 -15.45 -10.06
CA ILE A 7 1.08 -14.99 -9.60
C ILE A 7 0.83 -13.60 -9.00
N GLY A 8 0.89 -13.49 -7.67
CA GLY A 8 0.77 -12.22 -6.98
C GLY A 8 1.77 -11.22 -7.56
N SER A 9 1.37 -9.96 -7.68
CA SER A 9 2.28 -8.94 -8.22
C SER A 9 3.56 -8.86 -7.38
N VAL A 10 4.65 -8.35 -7.97
CA VAL A 10 5.92 -8.16 -7.23
C VAL A 10 5.70 -7.35 -5.96
N GLY A 11 4.81 -6.34 -6.02
CA GLY A 11 4.37 -5.59 -4.84
C GLY A 11 3.66 -6.48 -3.82
N GLU A 12 2.67 -7.27 -4.22
CA GLU A 12 1.95 -8.17 -3.29
C GLU A 12 2.88 -9.15 -2.56
N THR A 13 3.80 -9.75 -3.32
CA THR A 13 4.79 -10.70 -2.79
C THR A 13 5.68 -10.03 -1.75
N GLU A 14 6.16 -8.82 -2.06
CA GLU A 14 6.99 -8.04 -1.15
C GLU A 14 6.22 -7.65 0.13
N LEU A 15 4.89 -7.50 0.04
CA LEU A 15 4.06 -7.01 1.15
C LEU A 15 3.90 -8.13 2.15
N ILE A 16 3.53 -9.30 1.61
CA ILE A 16 3.44 -10.55 2.35
C ILE A 16 4.78 -10.84 3.02
N ARG A 17 5.91 -10.62 2.33
CA ARG A 17 7.24 -10.81 2.90
C ARG A 17 7.51 -9.86 4.06
N ILE A 18 7.33 -8.55 3.89
CA ILE A 18 7.58 -7.56 4.96
C ILE A 18 6.68 -7.82 6.17
N LEU A 19 5.42 -8.23 5.96
CA LEU A 19 4.50 -8.59 7.04
C LEU A 19 4.99 -9.75 7.92
N THR A 20 5.91 -10.59 7.45
CA THR A 20 6.49 -11.67 8.27
C THR A 20 7.60 -11.19 9.23
N TYR A 21 8.08 -9.96 9.07
CA TYR A 21 9.19 -9.44 9.87
C TYR A 21 8.69 -8.91 11.22
N GLN A 22 9.51 -9.05 12.26
CA GLN A 22 9.16 -8.57 13.61
C GLN A 22 9.03 -7.04 13.66
N ASP A 23 9.77 -6.33 12.80
CA ASP A 23 9.80 -4.87 12.67
C ASP A 23 8.99 -4.35 11.48
N ALA A 24 8.04 -5.14 10.96
CA ALA A 24 7.24 -4.80 9.78
C ALA A 24 6.61 -3.41 9.85
N GLY A 25 6.09 -3.02 11.02
CA GLY A 25 5.50 -1.70 11.25
C GLY A 25 6.49 -0.55 11.00
N ASP A 26 7.71 -0.67 11.49
CA ASP A 26 8.75 0.36 11.33
C ASP A 26 9.23 0.46 9.88
N ILE A 27 9.29 -0.68 9.18
CA ILE A 27 9.62 -0.73 7.75
C ILE A 27 8.57 0.03 6.94
N PHE A 28 7.28 -0.27 7.14
CA PHE A 28 6.22 0.44 6.43
C PHE A 28 6.18 1.93 6.80
N LEU A 29 6.38 2.27 8.08
CA LEU A 29 6.42 3.68 8.50
C LEU A 29 7.59 4.43 7.83
N ARG A 30 8.75 3.78 7.68
CA ARG A 30 9.90 4.34 6.98
C ARG A 30 9.61 4.56 5.50
N ILE A 31 8.94 3.63 4.83
CA ILE A 31 8.53 3.79 3.42
C ILE A 31 7.52 4.94 3.30
N ALA A 32 6.51 4.98 4.17
CA ALA A 32 5.47 6.01 4.14
C ALA A 32 6.03 7.43 4.34
N LYS A 33 7.07 7.58 5.18
CA LYS A 33 7.73 8.86 5.46
C LYS A 33 8.89 9.19 4.52
N ASN A 34 9.28 8.28 3.62
CA ASN A 34 10.42 8.49 2.74
C ASN A 34 10.06 9.51 1.63
N PRO A 35 10.73 10.67 1.56
CA PRO A 35 10.45 11.66 0.52
C PRO A 35 10.82 11.19 -0.89
N GLN A 36 11.73 10.21 -1.02
CA GLN A 36 12.15 9.63 -2.30
C GLN A 36 11.25 8.45 -2.74
N ALA A 37 10.35 7.98 -1.87
CA ALA A 37 9.41 6.92 -2.24
C ALA A 37 8.33 7.46 -3.19
N THR A 38 7.96 6.65 -4.18
CA THR A 38 6.86 6.99 -5.08
C THR A 38 5.53 7.05 -4.33
N PRO A 39 4.54 7.80 -4.82
CA PRO A 39 3.21 7.83 -4.22
C PRO A 39 2.58 6.43 -4.12
N GLU A 40 2.80 5.55 -5.11
CA GLU A 40 2.36 4.16 -5.08
C GLU A 40 3.02 3.36 -3.94
N ALA A 41 4.34 3.53 -3.73
CA ALA A 41 5.06 2.86 -2.65
C ALA A 41 4.56 3.33 -1.26
N LYS A 42 4.16 4.61 -1.14
CA LYS A 42 3.56 5.15 0.08
C LYS A 42 2.16 4.58 0.34
N LEU A 43 1.30 4.44 -0.68
CA LEU A 43 0.00 3.77 -0.56
C LEU A 43 0.15 2.30 -0.17
N TYR A 44 1.15 1.65 -0.75
CA TYR A 44 1.51 0.29 -0.42
C TYR A 44 1.95 0.14 1.06
N ALA A 45 2.72 1.09 1.57
CA ALA A 45 3.09 1.11 2.98
C ALA A 45 1.88 1.39 3.91
N ALA A 46 0.99 2.30 3.52
CA ALA A 46 -0.26 2.55 4.23
C ALA A 46 -1.12 1.27 4.33
N CYS A 47 -1.14 0.48 3.26
CA CYS A 47 -1.77 -0.83 3.25
C CYS A 47 -1.15 -1.80 4.27
N GLY A 48 0.18 -1.91 4.30
CA GLY A 48 0.89 -2.74 5.27
C GLY A 48 0.60 -2.36 6.72
N LEU A 49 0.65 -1.06 7.04
CA LEU A 49 0.29 -0.53 8.37
C LEU A 49 -1.15 -0.86 8.75
N LYS A 50 -2.09 -0.71 7.81
CA LYS A 50 -3.50 -1.07 8.02
C LYS A 50 -3.67 -2.57 8.32
N LYS A 51 -2.97 -3.45 7.60
CA LYS A 51 -3.02 -4.91 7.85
C LYS A 51 -2.45 -5.31 9.22
N LEU A 52 -1.42 -4.62 9.68
CA LEU A 52 -0.85 -4.83 11.02
C LEU A 52 -1.73 -4.28 12.15
N ASN A 53 -2.86 -3.62 11.82
CA ASN A 53 -3.67 -2.81 12.74
C ASN A 53 -2.80 -1.83 13.54
N ASN A 54 -1.71 -1.36 12.93
CA ASN A 54 -0.71 -0.55 13.57
C ASN A 54 -1.07 0.93 13.37
N ASN A 55 -1.61 1.54 14.42
CA ASN A 55 -1.93 2.97 14.46
C ASN A 55 -0.74 3.81 14.99
N ASN A 56 0.44 3.20 15.20
CA ASN A 56 1.60 3.94 15.70
C ASN A 56 2.19 4.81 14.59
N GLY A 57 1.76 6.08 14.59
CA GLY A 57 2.27 7.12 13.71
C GLY A 57 1.57 7.11 12.36
N GLU A 58 0.61 8.02 12.20
CA GLU A 58 0.10 8.35 10.88
C GLU A 58 1.21 9.08 10.11
N ALA A 59 1.51 8.60 8.90
CA ALA A 59 2.34 9.37 7.98
C ALA A 59 1.48 10.49 7.39
N ASP A 60 2.00 11.72 7.41
CA ASP A 60 1.33 12.85 6.77
C ASP A 60 1.51 12.75 5.25
N PHE A 61 0.41 12.50 4.56
CA PHE A 61 0.36 12.41 3.10
C PHE A 61 -0.15 13.70 2.45
N ALA A 62 -0.15 14.84 3.16
CA ALA A 62 -0.60 16.14 2.66
C ALA A 62 -0.03 16.48 1.27
N GLN A 63 1.26 16.22 1.06
CA GLN A 63 1.96 16.52 -0.20
C GLN A 63 1.61 15.55 -1.33
N GLU A 64 1.02 14.40 -1.02
CA GLU A 64 0.71 13.34 -1.98
C GLU A 64 -0.74 13.38 -2.45
N TRP A 65 -1.66 14.05 -1.74
CA TRP A 65 -3.11 13.94 -1.93
C TRP A 65 -3.59 14.10 -3.39
N ASP A 66 -3.07 15.11 -4.08
CA ASP A 66 -3.47 15.45 -5.45
C ASP A 66 -2.60 14.76 -6.51
N LYS A 67 -1.59 13.96 -6.11
CA LYS A 67 -0.75 13.25 -7.07
C LYS A 67 -1.52 12.09 -7.72
N PRO A 68 -1.37 11.89 -9.04
CA PRO A 68 -1.90 10.73 -9.71
C PRO A 68 -1.10 9.48 -9.31
N VAL A 69 -1.80 8.37 -9.16
CA VAL A 69 -1.24 7.04 -8.91
C VAL A 69 -1.79 6.04 -9.88
N SER A 70 -0.94 5.12 -10.32
CA SER A 70 -1.38 3.99 -11.15
C SER A 70 -1.82 2.82 -10.27
N VAL A 71 -3.09 2.44 -10.37
CA VAL A 71 -3.69 1.32 -9.63
C VAL A 71 -4.17 0.26 -10.60
N LEU A 72 -3.71 -0.97 -10.40
CA LEU A 72 -4.21 -2.11 -11.14
C LEU A 72 -5.49 -2.62 -10.46
N LYS A 73 -6.63 -2.52 -11.16
CA LYS A 73 -7.92 -3.06 -10.72
C LYS A 73 -8.38 -4.11 -11.71
N GLY A 74 -8.35 -5.38 -11.28
CA GLY A 74 -8.53 -6.50 -12.20
C GLY A 74 -7.38 -6.53 -13.22
N ASP A 75 -7.73 -6.48 -14.49
CA ASP A 75 -6.82 -6.47 -15.65
C ASP A 75 -6.58 -5.06 -16.23
N ILE A 76 -7.13 -4.01 -15.60
CA ILE A 76 -7.06 -2.63 -16.10
C ILE A 76 -6.19 -1.77 -15.18
N LEU A 77 -5.17 -1.15 -15.75
CA LEU A 77 -4.38 -0.10 -15.08
C LEU A 77 -5.13 1.23 -15.18
N ARG A 78 -5.48 1.81 -14.03
CA ARG A 78 -6.19 3.09 -13.93
C ARG A 78 -5.34 4.13 -13.22
N THR A 79 -5.47 5.37 -13.65
CA THR A 79 -4.91 6.52 -12.93
C THR A 79 -5.96 7.07 -11.98
N GLU A 80 -5.68 7.06 -10.69
CA GLU A 80 -6.55 7.58 -9.63
C GLU A 80 -5.81 8.62 -8.80
N LYS A 81 -6.51 9.42 -8.01
CA LYS A 81 -5.86 10.33 -7.05
C LYS A 81 -5.38 9.55 -5.84
N PHE A 82 -4.18 9.85 -5.35
CA PHE A 82 -3.64 9.24 -4.13
C PHE A 82 -4.64 9.24 -2.98
N LYS A 83 -5.31 10.38 -2.77
CA LYS A 83 -6.31 10.56 -1.71
C LYS A 83 -7.43 9.53 -1.75
N GLU A 84 -7.98 9.31 -2.93
CA GLU A 84 -9.10 8.39 -3.13
C GLU A 84 -8.67 6.96 -2.81
N VAL A 85 -7.49 6.57 -3.30
CA VAL A 85 -6.94 5.24 -3.06
C VAL A 85 -6.60 5.03 -1.58
N TYR A 86 -5.97 6.00 -0.93
CA TYR A 86 -5.64 5.93 0.50
C TYR A 86 -6.88 5.75 1.39
N PHE A 87 -7.91 6.58 1.20
CA PHE A 87 -9.14 6.45 1.99
C PHE A 87 -9.88 5.14 1.68
N ASN A 88 -9.81 4.67 0.43
CA ASN A 88 -10.34 3.35 0.07
C ASN A 88 -9.61 2.23 0.84
N ILE A 89 -8.27 2.29 0.94
CA ILE A 89 -7.46 1.36 1.74
C ILE A 89 -7.87 1.40 3.22
N LEU A 90 -8.07 2.58 3.80
CA LEU A 90 -8.48 2.68 5.20
C LEU A 90 -9.86 2.08 5.47
N LYS A 91 -10.79 2.25 4.53
CA LYS A 91 -12.20 1.86 4.68
C LYS A 91 -12.44 0.38 4.36
N HIS A 92 -11.85 -0.11 3.28
CA HIS A 92 -12.11 -1.45 2.75
C HIS A 92 -10.95 -2.42 3.00
N GLY A 93 -9.84 -1.94 3.55
CA GLY A 93 -8.59 -2.69 3.58
C GLY A 93 -7.92 -2.65 2.21
N CYS A 94 -6.92 -3.49 2.04
CA CYS A 94 -6.23 -3.62 0.77
C CYS A 94 -6.82 -4.79 0.00
N TRP A 95 -6.83 -4.65 -1.33
CA TRP A 95 -7.28 -5.63 -2.33
C TRP A 95 -8.80 -5.77 -2.38
#